data_AF-A0A1F8PH08-F1
#
_entry.id   AF-A0A1F8PH08-F1
#
_cell.length_a   1.000
_cell.length_b   1.000
_cell.length_c   1.000
_cell.angle_alpha   90.00
_cell.angle_beta   90.00
_cell.angle_gamma   90.00
#
_symmetry.space_group_name_H-M   'P 1'
#
loop_
_entity.id
_entity.type
_entity.pdbx_description
1 polymer ?
#
loop_
_entity_poly.entity_id
_entity_poly.type
_entity_poly.pdbx_seq_one_letter_code
_entity_poly.pdbx_strand_id
1 'polypeptide(L)'
;MLELGLPAINGLIIGIIALVVGIIIIAFPHLLSNLIGAWMIISGVIWIVGGGFTPGIISIIMGIILLVFPHIINYLIGLYLILFGLWFIFVSSSLTVGLITLGVGVVLIIFPDILNFVFGGYLIFAGIVAIGHHLRWF
;
A
#
# COMPACT_ATOMS: atom_id res chain seq x y z
N MET A 1 20.22 14.75 4.56
CA MET A 1 20.32 13.35 4.09
C MET A 1 19.00 12.71 4.46
N LEU A 2 18.16 12.40 3.46
CA LEU A 2 16.88 11.73 3.70
C LEU A 2 17.21 10.28 4.06
N GLU A 3 17.23 9.96 5.35
CA GLU A 3 17.08 8.58 5.80
C GLU A 3 15.66 8.17 5.41
N LEU A 4 15.48 7.68 4.17
CA LEU A 4 14.41 6.74 3.89
C LEU A 4 14.57 5.67 4.95
N GLY A 5 13.60 5.52 5.86
CA GLY A 5 13.62 4.64 7.04
C GLY A 5 13.76 3.16 6.74
N LEU A 6 14.80 2.80 5.99
CA LEU A 6 15.24 1.48 5.62
C LEU A 6 16.40 1.16 6.58
N PRO A 7 16.24 0.14 7.45
CA PRO A 7 17.30 -0.28 8.34
C PRO A 7 18.55 -0.60 7.51
N ALA A 8 19.70 -0.01 7.89
CA ALA A 8 20.99 -0.09 7.19
C ALA A 8 21.62 -1.49 7.12
N ILE A 9 20.88 -2.52 7.53
CA ILE A 9 21.32 -3.92 7.56
C ILE A 9 20.69 -4.59 6.33
N ASN A 10 21.45 -4.66 5.23
CA ASN A 10 21.14 -5.32 3.94
C ASN A 10 20.34 -4.53 2.87
N GLY A 11 20.79 -3.34 2.48
CA GLY A 11 20.24 -2.63 1.30
C GLY A 11 20.17 -3.48 0.02
N LEU A 12 21.10 -4.43 -0.17
CA LEU A 12 21.07 -5.36 -1.31
C LEU A 12 19.93 -6.36 -1.23
N ILE A 13 19.78 -7.09 -0.11
CA ILE A 13 18.75 -8.13 0.04
C ILE A 13 17.36 -7.48 0.05
N ILE A 14 17.20 -6.37 0.77
CA ILE A 14 15.95 -5.60 0.78
C ILE A 14 15.64 -5.08 -0.63
N GLY A 15 16.65 -4.61 -1.36
CA GLY A 15 16.50 -4.16 -2.74
C GLY A 15 16.06 -5.27 -3.69
N ILE A 16 16.67 -6.46 -3.60
CA ILE A 16 16.29 -7.64 -4.39
C ILE A 16 14.85 -8.08 -4.04
N ILE A 17 14.50 -8.14 -2.76
CA ILE A 17 13.14 -8.48 -2.32
C ILE A 17 12.14 -7.48 -2.88
N ALA A 18 12.40 -6.18 -2.77
CA ALA A 18 11.52 -5.14 -3.30
C ALA A 18 11.35 -5.27 -4.82
N LEU A 19 12.42 -5.57 -5.56
CA LEU A 19 12.37 -5.78 -7.01
C LEU A 19 11.52 -7.00 -7.38
N VAL A 20 11.76 -8.14 -6.73
CA VAL A 20 11.01 -9.38 -6.98
C VAL A 20 9.54 -9.20 -6.61
N VAL A 21 9.24 -8.63 -5.45
CA VAL A 21 7.88 -8.37 -5.00
C VAL A 21 7.18 -7.36 -5.93
N GLY A 22 7.87 -6.31 -6.36
CA GLY A 22 7.35 -5.33 -7.30
C GLY A 22 6.99 -5.95 -8.65
N ILE A 23 7.86 -6.81 -9.21
CA ILE A 23 7.59 -7.56 -10.45
C ILE A 23 6.39 -8.50 -10.26
N ILE A 24 6.32 -9.21 -9.14
CA ILE A 24 5.22 -10.15 -8.83
C ILE A 24 3.88 -9.40 -8.73
N ILE A 25 3.85 -8.23 -8.08
CA ILE A 25 2.63 -7.42 -7.94
C ILE A 25 2.14 -6.91 -9.30
N ILE A 26 3.05 -6.53 -10.20
CA ILE A 26 2.68 -6.13 -11.57
C ILE A 26 2.18 -7.35 -12.37
N ALA A 27 2.84 -8.51 -12.25
CA ALA A 27 2.44 -9.73 -12.93
C ALA A 27 1.10 -10.29 -12.43
N PHE A 28 0.79 -10.08 -11.15
CA PHE A 28 -0.43 -10.54 -10.49
C PHE A 28 -1.13 -9.37 -9.78
N PRO A 29 -1.99 -8.62 -10.48
CA PRO A 29 -2.59 -7.39 -9.95
C PRO A 29 -3.41 -7.61 -8.68
N HIS A 30 -3.95 -8.81 -8.43
CA HIS A 30 -4.76 -9.11 -7.25
C HIS A 30 -3.95 -9.48 -6.01
N LEU A 31 -2.62 -9.62 -6.14
CA LEU A 31 -1.79 -10.22 -5.10
C LEU A 31 -1.66 -9.31 -3.87
N LEU A 32 -1.62 -7.99 -4.06
CA LEU A 32 -1.60 -7.01 -2.96
C LEU A 32 -2.84 -7.13 -2.07
N SER A 33 -4.02 -7.16 -2.69
CA SER A 33 -5.28 -7.25 -1.95
C SER A 33 -5.43 -8.58 -1.22
N ASN A 34 -5.00 -9.68 -1.86
CA ASN A 34 -4.99 -10.99 -1.22
C ASN A 34 -4.01 -11.06 -0.05
N LEU A 35 -2.84 -10.43 -0.16
CA LEU A 35 -1.88 -10.33 0.95
C LEU A 35 -2.44 -9.53 2.11
N ILE A 36 -3.10 -8.40 1.83
CA ILE A 36 -3.74 -7.59 2.88
C ILE A 36 -4.88 -8.36 3.53
N GLY A 37 -5.72 -9.05 2.74
CA GLY A 37 -6.80 -9.90 3.25
C GLY A 37 -6.28 -11.02 4.15
N ALA A 38 -5.23 -11.73 3.73
CA ALA A 38 -4.58 -12.76 4.54
C ALA A 38 -3.97 -12.18 5.83
N TRP A 39 -3.31 -11.02 5.73
CA TRP A 39 -2.77 -10.31 6.88
C TRP A 39 -3.86 -9.90 7.87
N MET A 40 -5.01 -9.41 7.39
CA MET A 40 -6.15 -9.04 8.22
C MET A 40 -6.77 -10.24 8.96
N ILE A 41 -6.74 -11.43 8.36
CA ILE A 41 -7.17 -12.65 9.05
C ILE A 41 -6.19 -12.98 10.18
N ILE A 42 -4.89 -12.95 9.90
CA ILE A 42 -3.84 -13.23 10.89
C ILE A 42 -3.90 -12.23 12.05
N SER A 43 -3.98 -10.93 11.75
CA SER A 43 -4.11 -9.89 12.78
C SER A 43 -5.39 -10.05 13.58
N GLY A 44 -6.48 -10.49 12.95
CA GLY A 44 -7.73 -10.76 13.63
C GLY A 44 -7.64 -11.92 14.63
N VAL A 45 -6.97 -13.01 14.25
CA VAL A 45 -6.68 -14.13 15.17
C VAL A 45 -5.81 -13.66 16.34
N ILE A 46 -4.77 -12.87 16.07
CA ILE A 46 -3.89 -12.31 17.12
C ILE A 46 -4.70 -11.46 18.10
N TRP A 47 -5.61 -10.61 17.60
CA TRP A 47 -6.47 -9.77 18.43
C TRP A 47 -7.42 -10.58 19.32
N ILE A 48 -8.00 -11.67 18.80
CA ILE A 48 -8.85 -12.57 19.59
C ILE A 48 -8.02 -13.23 20.70
N VAL A 49 -6.82 -13.73 20.38
CA VAL A 49 -5.91 -14.33 21.36
C VAL A 49 -5.46 -13.31 22.41
N GLY A 50 -5.30 -12.04 22.02
CA GLY A 50 -4.98 -10.93 22.91
C GLY A 50 -6.16 -10.37 23.72
N GLY A 51 -7.34 -10.98 23.64
CA GLY A 51 -8.53 -10.59 24.42
C GLY A 51 -9.42 -9.51 23.78
N GLY A 52 -9.05 -8.97 22.62
CA GLY A 52 -9.88 -8.04 21.86
C GLY A 52 -10.75 -8.77 20.84
N PHE A 53 -11.83 -9.38 21.30
CA PHE A 53 -12.76 -10.14 20.45
C PHE A 53 -13.40 -9.26 19.36
N THR A 54 -13.88 -8.08 19.71
CA THR A 54 -14.55 -7.17 18.76
C THR A 54 -13.65 -6.73 17.60
N PRO A 55 -12.44 -6.15 17.83
CA PRO A 55 -11.54 -5.81 16.73
C PRO A 55 -11.04 -7.04 15.98
N GLY A 56 -10.88 -8.17 16.67
CA GLY A 56 -10.47 -9.43 16.05
C GLY A 56 -11.49 -9.99 15.06
N ILE A 57 -12.77 -10.06 15.43
CA ILE A 57 -13.86 -10.52 14.55
C ILE A 57 -14.01 -9.59 13.35
N ILE A 58 -13.97 -8.27 13.56
CA ILE A 58 -14.06 -7.29 12.48
C ILE A 58 -12.89 -7.48 11.50
N SER A 59 -11.67 -7.67 12.00
CA SER A 59 -10.48 -7.88 11.17
C SER A 59 -10.59 -9.16 10.34
N ILE A 60 -11.12 -10.25 10.90
CA ILE A 60 -11.33 -11.51 10.16
C ILE A 60 -12.39 -11.34 9.08
N ILE A 61 -13.54 -10.74 9.41
CA ILE A 61 -14.62 -10.50 8.43
C ILE A 61 -14.11 -9.64 7.29
N MET A 62 -13.40 -8.54 7.60
CA MET A 62 -12.79 -7.69 6.59
C MET A 62 -11.76 -8.46 5.77
N GLY A 63 -10.90 -9.28 6.38
CA GLY A 63 -9.94 -10.11 5.66
C GLY A 63 -10.61 -11.08 4.68
N ILE A 64 -11.72 -11.72 5.07
CA ILE A 64 -12.51 -12.58 4.18
C ILE A 64 -13.14 -11.78 3.03
N ILE A 65 -13.74 -10.63 3.33
CA ILE A 65 -14.33 -9.75 2.30
C ILE A 65 -13.28 -9.36 1.26
N LEU A 66 -12.06 -9.04 1.69
CA LEU A 66 -10.97 -8.67 0.78
C LEU A 66 -10.47 -9.83 -0.06
N LEU A 67 -10.47 -11.06 0.46
CA LEU A 67 -10.16 -12.25 -0.33
C LEU A 67 -11.22 -12.55 -1.39
N VAL A 68 -12.49 -12.30 -1.09
CA VAL A 68 -13.61 -12.52 -2.03
C VAL A 68 -13.71 -11.38 -3.05
N PHE A 69 -13.46 -10.15 -2.61
CA PHE A 69 -13.59 -8.93 -3.39
C PHE A 69 -12.29 -8.11 -3.35
N PRO A 70 -11.26 -8.54 -4.09
CA PRO A 70 -9.93 -7.95 -4.01
C PRO A 70 -9.90 -6.46 -4.42
N HIS A 71 -10.85 -6.00 -5.23
CA HIS A 71 -10.88 -4.60 -5.67
C HIS A 71 -11.36 -3.62 -4.59
N ILE A 72 -11.98 -4.09 -3.49
CA ILE A 72 -12.57 -3.21 -2.46
C ILE A 72 -11.53 -2.32 -1.78
N ILE A 73 -10.30 -2.81 -1.56
CA ILE A 73 -9.20 -2.00 -1.00
C ILE A 73 -8.92 -0.78 -1.88
N ASN A 74 -8.88 -0.96 -3.20
CA ASN A 74 -8.48 0.10 -4.11
C ASN A 74 -9.54 1.21 -4.12
N TYR A 75 -10.83 0.84 -4.04
CA TYR A 75 -11.92 1.79 -3.85
C TYR A 75 -11.87 2.51 -2.50
N LEU A 76 -11.58 1.80 -1.41
CA LEU A 76 -11.42 2.39 -0.07
C LEU A 76 -10.28 3.41 -0.04
N ILE A 77 -9.15 3.10 -0.69
CA ILE A 77 -8.00 4.00 -0.79
C ILE A 77 -8.36 5.21 -1.66
N GLY A 78 -9.05 5.02 -2.79
CA GLY A 78 -9.56 6.11 -3.61
C GLY A 78 -10.49 7.05 -2.83
N LEU A 79 -11.44 6.49 -2.08
CA LEU A 79 -12.33 7.26 -1.20
C LEU A 79 -11.55 8.02 -0.12
N TYR A 80 -10.59 7.36 0.53
CA TYR A 80 -9.72 7.99 1.52
C TYR A 80 -8.96 9.18 0.93
N LEU A 81 -8.38 9.04 -0.26
CA LEU A 81 -7.68 10.12 -0.97
C LEU A 81 -8.60 11.28 -1.32
N ILE A 82 -9.86 11.02 -1.69
CA ILE A 82 -10.84 12.07 -1.93
C ILE A 82 -11.12 12.85 -0.64
N LEU A 83 -11.41 12.16 0.47
CA LEU A 83 -11.67 12.80 1.75
C LEU A 83 -10.45 13.61 2.24
N PHE A 84 -9.25 13.05 2.08
CA PHE A 84 -8.02 13.71 2.48
C PHE A 84 -7.66 14.88 1.56
N GLY A 85 -7.95 14.79 0.26
CA GLY A 85 -7.80 15.89 -0.68
C GLY A 85 -8.74 17.05 -0.36
N LEU A 86 -9.99 16.77 0.01
CA LEU A 86 -10.92 17.78 0.52
C LEU A 86 -10.38 18.43 1.81
N TRP A 87 -9.86 17.62 2.74
CA TRP A 87 -9.23 18.13 3.96
C TRP A 87 -8.04 19.06 3.66
N PHE A 88 -7.19 18.71 2.69
CA PHE A 88 -6.07 19.58 2.30
C PHE A 88 -6.53 20.92 1.72
N ILE A 89 -7.61 20.93 0.94
CA ILE A 89 -8.18 22.16 0.37
C ILE A 89 -8.79 23.03 1.48
N PHE A 90 -9.64 22.44 2.32
CA PHE A 90 -10.49 23.21 3.24
C PHE A 90 -9.88 23.45 4.61
N VAL A 91 -8.96 22.60 5.07
CA VAL A 91 -8.38 22.68 6.43
C VAL A 91 -6.92 23.08 6.39
N SER A 92 -6.11 22.42 5.57
CA SER A 92 -4.66 22.68 5.50
C SER A 92 -4.30 23.84 4.54
N SER A 93 -5.27 24.39 3.82
CA SER A 93 -5.09 25.46 2.81
C SER A 93 -4.03 25.16 1.73
N SER A 94 -3.75 23.88 1.47
CA SER A 94 -2.78 23.46 0.46
C SER A 94 -3.51 23.04 -0.81
N LEU A 95 -3.85 24.04 -1.62
CA LEU A 95 -4.72 23.88 -2.78
C LEU A 95 -4.11 22.96 -3.84
N THR A 96 -2.80 23.08 -4.10
CA THR A 96 -2.07 22.22 -5.04
C THR A 96 -2.05 20.76 -4.58
N VAL A 97 -1.70 20.51 -3.32
CA VAL A 97 -1.64 19.14 -2.78
C VAL A 97 -3.05 18.55 -2.77
N GLY A 98 -4.04 19.30 -2.29
CA GLY A 98 -5.42 18.86 -2.23
C GLY A 98 -6.02 18.51 -3.59
N LEU A 99 -5.76 19.32 -4.64
CA LEU A 99 -6.21 19.00 -6.00
C LEU A 99 -5.52 17.75 -6.58
N ILE A 100 -4.21 17.57 -6.34
CA ILE A 100 -3.50 16.36 -6.78
C ILE A 100 -4.06 15.14 -6.04
N THR A 101 -4.21 15.21 -4.72
CA THR A 101 -4.75 14.11 -3.91
C THR A 101 -6.17 13.74 -4.33
N LEU A 102 -7.03 14.74 -4.60
CA LEU A 102 -8.37 14.52 -5.16
C LEU A 102 -8.32 13.87 -6.54
N GLY A 103 -7.50 14.39 -7.45
CA GLY A 103 -7.35 13.86 -8.80
C GLY A 103 -6.90 12.39 -8.77
N VAL A 104 -5.90 12.06 -7.96
CA VAL A 104 -5.44 10.68 -7.75
C VAL A 104 -6.55 9.83 -7.14
N GLY A 105 -7.29 10.33 -6.15
CA GLY A 105 -8.42 9.63 -5.56
C GLY A 105 -9.53 9.29 -6.57
N VAL A 106 -9.90 10.24 -7.42
CA VAL A 106 -10.89 10.02 -8.50
C VAL A 106 -10.37 9.01 -9.53
N VAL A 107 -9.12 9.14 -9.97
CA VAL A 107 -8.50 8.19 -10.90
C VAL A 107 -8.53 6.77 -10.35
N LEU A 108 -8.26 6.58 -9.06
CA LEU A 108 -8.31 5.26 -8.41
C LEU A 108 -9.71 4.67 -8.30
N ILE A 109 -10.75 5.50 -8.19
CA ILE A 109 -12.14 5.01 -8.23
C ILE A 109 -12.53 4.57 -9.65
N ILE A 110 -12.09 5.30 -10.67
CA ILE A 110 -12.39 4.95 -12.07
C ILE A 110 -11.58 3.73 -12.52
N PHE A 111 -10.32 3.66 -12.12
CA PHE A 111 -9.35 2.64 -12.50
C PHE A 111 -8.70 2.04 -11.25
N PRO A 112 -9.40 1.13 -10.53
CA PRO A 112 -8.90 0.55 -9.28
C PRO A 112 -7.58 -0.21 -9.47
N ASP A 113 -7.32 -0.77 -10.65
CA ASP A 113 -6.10 -1.55 -10.90
C ASP A 113 -4.81 -0.72 -10.97
N ILE A 114 -4.92 0.60 -11.13
CA ILE A 114 -3.77 1.51 -11.19
C ILE A 114 -2.98 1.46 -9.88
N LEU A 115 -3.62 1.26 -8.74
CA LEU A 115 -2.93 1.24 -7.45
C LEU A 115 -1.87 0.13 -7.39
N ASN A 116 -2.22 -1.05 -7.89
CA ASN A 116 -1.32 -2.20 -7.90
C ASN A 116 -0.13 -1.94 -8.83
N PHE A 117 -0.37 -1.31 -9.98
CA PHE A 117 0.68 -0.89 -10.90
C PHE A 117 1.61 0.16 -10.31
N VAL A 118 1.06 1.20 -9.67
CA VAL A 118 1.84 2.29 -9.05
C VAL A 118 2.68 1.75 -7.90
N PHE A 119 2.10 0.89 -7.05
CA PHE A 119 2.80 0.30 -5.93
C PHE A 119 3.89 -0.68 -6.37
N GLY A 120 3.60 -1.54 -7.35
CA GLY A 120 4.60 -2.44 -7.95
C GLY A 120 5.75 -1.67 -8.60
N GLY A 121 5.44 -0.60 -9.36
CA GLY A 121 6.43 0.29 -9.95
C GLY A 121 7.30 0.99 -8.90
N TYR A 122 6.69 1.48 -7.82
CA TYR A 122 7.40 2.05 -6.68
C TYR A 122 8.38 1.05 -6.06
N LEU A 123 7.96 -0.19 -5.84
CA LEU A 123 8.80 -1.24 -5.27
C LEU A 123 9.97 -1.61 -6.18
N ILE A 124 9.76 -1.67 -7.50
CA ILE A 124 10.83 -1.88 -8.48
C ILE A 124 11.84 -0.72 -8.42
N PHE A 125 11.36 0.53 -8.45
CA PHE A 125 12.20 1.70 -8.38
C PHE A 125 13.00 1.75 -7.07
N ALA A 126 12.33 1.56 -5.92
CA ALA A 126 12.97 1.51 -4.62
C ALA A 126 13.99 0.36 -4.54
N GLY A 127 13.69 -0.81 -5.13
CA GLY A 127 14.60 -1.94 -5.23
C GLY A 127 15.86 -1.61 -6.03
N ILE A 128 15.71 -0.99 -7.20
CA ILE A 128 16.83 -0.53 -8.05
C ILE A 128 17.70 0.48 -7.30
N VAL A 129 17.09 1.48 -6.64
CA VAL A 129 17.81 2.51 -5.88
C VAL A 129 18.58 1.89 -4.70
N ALA A 130 17.95 0.97 -3.96
CA ALA A 130 18.60 0.29 -2.84
C ALA A 130 19.80 -0.57 -3.27
N ILE A 131 19.69 -1.27 -4.41
CA ILE A 131 20.81 -2.00 -5.01
C ILE A 131 21.89 -1.04 -5.49
N GLY A 132 21.52 0.04 -6.18
CA GLY A 132 22.45 1.06 -6.69
C GLY A 132 23.27 1.72 -5.58
N HIS A 133 22.62 2.08 -4.47
CA HIS A 133 23.29 2.66 -3.30
C HIS A 133 24.25 1.65 -2.63
N HIS A 134 23.86 0.36 -2.55
CA HIS A 134 24.74 -0.68 -2.02
C HIS A 134 25.97 -0.92 -2.92
N LEU A 135 25.80 -0.85 -4.24
CA LEU A 135 26.86 -1.01 -5.23
C LEU A 135 27.69 0.28 -5.46
N ARG A 136 27.39 1.37 -4.74
CA ARG A 136 27.99 2.71 -4.90
C ARG A 136 27.89 3.25 -6.33
N TRP A 137 26.82 2.91 -7.04
CA TRP A 137 26.58 3.45 -8.37
C TRP A 137 26.21 4.94 -8.31
N PHE A 138 25.60 5.39 -7.21
CA PHE A 138 25.24 6.79 -6.92
C PHE A 138 25.21 7.03 -5.41
#